data_AF-A0A2K2VFM7-F1
#
_entry.id   AF-A0A2K2VFM7-F1
#
_cell.length_a   1.000
_cell.length_b   1.000
_cell.length_c   1.000
_cell.angle_alpha   90.00
_cell.angle_beta   90.00
_cell.angle_gamma   90.00
#
_symmetry.space_group_name_H-M   'P 1'
#
loop_
_entity.id
_entity.type
_entity.pdbx_description
1 polymer ?
#
loop_
_entity_poly.entity_id
_entity_poly.type
_entity_poly.pdbx_seq_one_letter_code
_entity_poly.pdbx_strand_id
1 'polypeptide(L)'
;MEIRKVQKLGTSSLIVTLPKTWVNRLGIKPGDSVYLVEKERELRIVPFHSEGEFTVVIALEQDNLQDSLKLLRCAMQMGFSNIRIKSKSPISTEVEEAVRSVILSDRDFELNKVDPFTFDVVLVNKLSYEDVGAMIREAISLLEKSFSIILEAVESPVPDLVDKLEKIQELFEQRRLTRKHISRIIEGSRGDLIEERRVCTFISTSYNVCLGLNSIHRALVEVVKRTDPLNLVSTEDAESVRNVLSMFLNITWEIIGGLTNESIKRIESARGMINTLMKQLEEVLSKEMKNRSLRDALLLISNSLHYFDMLLNDIYCYIESKKLELLV
;
A
#
# COMPACT_ATOMS: atom_id res chain seq x y z
N MET A 1 1.30 18.33 30.27
CA MET A 1 2.70 17.91 30.50
C MET A 1 2.99 18.08 31.97
N GLU A 2 3.42 17.03 32.68
CA GLU A 2 3.79 17.10 34.10
C GLU A 2 5.25 16.69 34.27
N ILE A 3 6.00 17.43 35.09
CA ILE A 3 7.41 17.12 35.39
C ILE A 3 7.44 16.23 36.63
N ARG A 4 8.08 15.07 36.52
CA ARG A 4 8.31 14.13 37.63
C ARG A 4 9.81 13.93 37.81
N LYS A 5 10.25 13.82 39.06
CA LYS A 5 11.64 13.49 39.39
C LYS A 5 11.82 11.98 39.30
N VAL A 6 12.96 11.58 38.76
CA VAL A 6 13.45 10.21 38.88
C VAL A 6 14.00 10.01 40.29
N GLN A 7 13.63 8.91 40.94
CA GLN A 7 14.00 8.58 42.31
C GLN A 7 14.80 7.29 42.33
N LYS A 8 15.70 7.14 43.30
CA LYS A 8 16.48 5.91 43.45
C LYS A 8 15.69 4.87 44.24
N LEU A 9 15.59 3.65 43.69
CA LEU A 9 15.06 2.48 44.39
C LEU A 9 16.16 1.43 44.48
N GLY A 10 16.72 1.21 45.67
CA GLY A 10 17.85 0.32 45.87
C GLY A 10 19.13 0.80 45.19
N THR A 11 20.08 -0.11 44.97
CA THR A 11 21.43 0.23 44.47
C THR A 11 21.51 0.41 42.96
N SER A 12 20.70 -0.34 42.21
CA SER A 12 20.82 -0.48 40.74
C SER A 12 19.59 -0.05 39.95
N SER A 13 18.55 0.51 40.59
CA SER A 13 17.33 0.89 39.87
C SER A 13 16.83 2.29 40.21
N LEU A 14 16.15 2.88 39.24
CA LEU A 14 15.50 4.17 39.33
C LEU A 14 13.99 4.00 39.10
N ILE A 15 13.18 4.82 39.74
CA ILE A 15 11.73 4.84 39.59
C ILE A 15 11.23 6.23 39.23
N VAL A 16 10.14 6.30 38.48
CA VAL A 16 9.38 7.52 38.24
C VAL A 16 7.92 7.25 38.62
N THR A 17 7.29 8.21 39.31
CA THR A 17 5.89 8.08 39.71
C THR A 17 4.96 8.51 38.58
N LEU A 18 4.01 7.64 38.22
CA LEU A 18 3.01 7.93 37.19
C LEU A 18 1.80 8.66 37.79
N PRO A 19 1.28 9.72 37.13
CA PRO A 19 0.05 10.39 37.55
C PRO A 19 -1.15 9.44 37.54
N LYS A 20 -2.03 9.52 38.55
CA LYS A 20 -3.25 8.69 38.64
C LYS A 20 -4.13 8.79 37.39
N THR A 21 -4.23 9.98 36.80
CA THR A 21 -5.03 10.21 35.58
C THR A 21 -4.50 9.44 34.36
N TRP A 22 -3.19 9.22 34.28
CA TRP A 22 -2.57 8.47 33.17
C TRP A 22 -2.80 6.97 33.34
N VAL A 23 -2.52 6.44 34.53
CA VAL A 23 -2.73 5.01 34.80
C VAL A 23 -4.21 4.62 34.68
N ASN A 24 -5.14 5.48 35.11
CA ASN A 24 -6.58 5.23 34.92
C ASN A 24 -6.99 5.25 33.45
N ARG A 25 -6.50 6.22 32.66
CA ARG A 25 -6.81 6.31 31.22
C ARG A 25 -6.25 5.12 30.44
N LEU A 26 -5.08 4.63 30.85
CA LEU A 26 -4.40 3.49 30.23
C LEU A 26 -4.78 2.14 30.85
N GLY A 27 -5.68 2.12 31.84
CA GLY A 27 -6.13 0.90 32.52
C GLY A 27 -5.05 0.18 33.35
N ILE A 28 -3.92 0.82 33.65
CA ILE A 28 -2.79 0.23 34.37
C ILE A 28 -3.11 0.13 35.86
N LYS A 29 -2.94 -1.06 36.43
CA LYS A 29 -3.10 -1.36 37.86
C LYS A 29 -1.75 -1.66 38.51
N PRO A 30 -1.62 -1.48 39.84
CA PRO A 30 -0.44 -1.94 40.56
C PRO A 30 -0.23 -3.45 40.35
N GLY A 31 0.98 -3.83 39.93
CA GLY A 31 1.34 -5.22 39.61
C GLY A 31 1.30 -5.55 38.11
N ASP A 32 0.73 -4.68 37.28
CA ASP A 32 0.76 -4.86 35.83
C ASP A 32 2.18 -4.69 35.29
N SER A 33 2.52 -5.46 34.26
CA SER A 33 3.77 -5.30 33.54
C SER A 33 3.68 -4.11 32.57
N VAL A 34 4.82 -3.50 32.28
CA VAL A 34 4.94 -2.44 31.26
C VAL A 34 6.23 -2.67 30.48
N TYR A 35 6.23 -2.34 29.20
CA TYR A 35 7.45 -2.18 28.43
C TYR A 35 8.05 -0.80 28.69
N LEU A 36 9.36 -0.79 28.94
CA LEU A 36 10.18 0.41 28.87
C LEU A 36 10.88 0.41 27.52
N VAL A 37 10.51 1.36 26.67
CA VAL A 37 11.09 1.51 25.33
C VAL A 37 11.94 2.77 25.34
N GLU A 38 13.23 2.60 25.15
CA GLU A 38 14.13 3.71 24.84
C GLU A 38 13.97 4.05 23.36
N LYS A 39 13.63 5.30 23.07
CA LYS A 39 13.55 5.81 21.70
C LYS A 39 14.23 7.16 21.62
N GLU A 40 15.36 7.22 20.92
CA GLU A 40 16.17 8.43 20.74
C GLU A 40 16.49 9.15 22.06
N ARG A 41 15.76 10.23 22.37
CA ARG A 41 15.94 11.09 23.55
C ARG A 41 14.79 10.98 24.55
N GLU A 42 13.92 10.00 24.39
CA GLU A 42 12.77 9.78 25.26
C GLU A 42 12.67 8.33 25.76
N LEU A 43 12.15 8.18 26.98
CA LEU A 43 11.76 6.91 27.56
C LEU A 43 10.25 6.80 27.50
N ARG A 44 9.74 5.81 26.76
CA ARG A 44 8.32 5.51 26.65
C ARG A 44 7.95 4.37 27.58
N ILE A 45 6.91 4.57 28.38
CA ILE A 45 6.30 3.51 29.20
C ILE A 45 5.04 3.06 28.48
N VAL A 46 5.04 1.80 28.02
CA VAL A 46 3.94 1.22 27.25
C VAL A 46 3.33 0.08 28.07
N PRO A 47 2.02 0.08 28.36
CA PRO A 47 1.36 -1.03 29.05
C PRO A 47 1.66 -2.38 28.39
N PHE A 48 2.02 -3.40 29.19
CA PHE A 48 2.19 -4.77 28.71
C PHE A 48 0.81 -5.38 28.50
N HIS A 49 0.22 -5.16 27.33
CA HIS A 49 -0.92 -5.94 26.87
C HIS A 49 -0.35 -7.13 26.10
N SER A 50 -0.76 -8.35 26.45
CA SER A 50 -0.69 -9.48 25.53
C SER A 50 -1.50 -9.07 24.29
N GLU A 51 -0.79 -8.81 23.19
CA GLU A 51 -1.28 -8.22 21.93
C GLU A 51 -1.54 -6.71 22.00
N GLY A 52 -0.50 -5.95 21.64
CA GLY A 52 -0.52 -4.51 21.46
C GLY A 52 -1.28 -4.07 20.22
N GLU A 53 -2.59 -4.30 20.18
CA GLU A 53 -3.47 -3.79 19.15
C GLU A 53 -4.47 -2.81 19.78
N PHE A 54 -4.30 -1.51 19.50
CA PHE A 54 -5.25 -0.49 19.91
C PHE A 54 -6.64 -0.87 19.37
N THR A 55 -7.59 -1.13 20.26
CA THR A 55 -8.97 -1.39 19.85
C THR A 55 -9.68 -0.06 19.65
N VAL A 56 -10.05 0.25 18.41
CA VAL A 56 -10.95 1.37 18.12
C VAL A 56 -12.37 0.95 18.45
N VAL A 57 -13.07 1.77 19.23
CA VAL A 57 -14.47 1.51 19.59
C VAL A 57 -15.38 2.40 18.73
N ILE A 58 -16.26 1.78 17.97
CA ILE A 58 -17.32 2.45 17.22
C ILE A 58 -18.64 2.22 17.95
N ALA A 59 -19.32 3.32 18.31
CA ALA A 59 -20.69 3.25 18.79
C ALA A 59 -21.63 3.04 17.60
N LEU A 60 -22.35 1.92 17.59
CA LEU A 60 -23.33 1.58 16.57
C LEU A 60 -24.65 2.29 16.87
N GLU A 61 -24.95 3.29 16.06
CA GLU A 61 -26.22 4.01 16.05
C GLU A 61 -27.14 3.32 15.05
N GLN A 62 -28.05 2.45 15.52
CA GLN A 62 -28.92 1.66 14.65
C GLN A 62 -29.92 2.53 13.87
N ASP A 63 -30.30 3.68 14.43
CA ASP A 63 -31.11 4.73 13.79
C ASP A 63 -30.35 5.51 12.71
N ASN A 64 -29.01 5.51 12.77
CA ASN A 64 -28.13 6.05 11.75
C ASN A 64 -27.08 5.01 11.31
N LEU A 65 -27.57 3.86 10.87
CA LEU A 65 -26.72 2.73 10.49
C LEU A 65 -25.71 3.10 9.41
N GLN A 66 -26.08 3.93 8.43
CA GLN A 66 -25.21 4.29 7.32
C GLN A 66 -23.95 5.04 7.78
N ASP A 67 -24.06 5.96 8.73
CA ASP A 67 -22.88 6.67 9.24
C ASP A 67 -22.00 5.76 10.09
N SER A 68 -22.60 4.85 10.86
CA SER A 68 -21.86 3.81 11.58
C SER A 68 -21.07 2.90 10.63
N LEU A 69 -21.67 2.50 9.50
CA LEU A 69 -21.01 1.68 8.47
C LEU A 69 -19.90 2.45 7.74
N LYS A 70 -20.06 3.77 7.51
CA LYS A 70 -18.98 4.61 6.97
C LYS A 70 -17.80 4.69 7.93
N LEU A 71 -18.06 4.90 9.22
CA LEU A 71 -17.00 4.91 10.25
C LEU A 71 -16.26 3.58 10.30
N LEU A 72 -16.97 2.46 10.21
CA LEU A 72 -16.36 1.14 10.10
C LEU A 72 -15.42 1.03 8.89
N ARG A 73 -15.89 1.45 7.70
CA ARG A 73 -15.06 1.47 6.48
C ARG A 73 -13.82 2.35 6.66
N CYS A 74 -13.96 3.53 7.26
CA CYS A 74 -12.83 4.42 7.52
C CYS A 74 -11.82 3.75 8.46
N ALA A 75 -12.27 3.15 9.54
CA ALA A 75 -11.39 2.46 10.48
C ALA A 75 -10.63 1.30 9.81
N MET A 76 -11.33 0.49 9.00
CA MET A 76 -10.72 -0.58 8.22
C MET A 76 -9.69 -0.07 7.21
N GLN A 77 -10.00 1.01 6.47
CA GLN A 77 -9.09 1.62 5.49
C GLN A 77 -7.86 2.28 6.13
N MET A 78 -8.00 2.78 7.36
CA MET A 78 -6.89 3.33 8.14
C MET A 78 -5.98 2.22 8.70
N GLY A 79 -6.43 0.97 8.69
CA GLY A 79 -5.64 -0.18 9.12
C GLY A 79 -5.69 -0.47 10.61
N PHE A 80 -6.72 -0.01 11.31
CA PHE A 80 -6.95 -0.46 12.68
C PHE A 80 -7.14 -1.97 12.71
N SER A 81 -6.30 -2.61 13.50
CA SER A 81 -6.21 -4.05 13.62
C SER A 81 -7.41 -4.67 14.33
N ASN A 82 -7.85 -4.01 15.40
CA ASN A 82 -9.01 -4.39 16.19
C ASN A 82 -10.02 -3.24 16.21
N ILE A 83 -11.22 -3.50 15.72
CA ILE A 83 -12.32 -2.55 15.72
C ILE A 83 -13.48 -3.20 16.48
N ARG A 84 -13.86 -2.63 17.61
CA ARG A 84 -14.99 -3.08 18.42
C ARG A 84 -16.21 -2.22 18.14
N ILE A 85 -17.28 -2.83 17.63
CA ILE A 85 -18.55 -2.18 17.36
C ILE A 85 -19.49 -2.47 18.54
N LYS A 86 -20.01 -1.42 19.18
CA LYS A 86 -20.89 -1.54 20.35
C LYS A 86 -22.23 -0.85 20.14
N SER A 87 -23.32 -1.56 20.39
CA SER A 87 -24.68 -1.03 20.34
C SER A 87 -25.24 -0.78 21.75
N LYS A 88 -26.14 0.21 21.89
CA LYS A 88 -26.90 0.46 23.13
C LYS A 88 -28.05 -0.52 23.33
N SER A 89 -28.55 -1.11 22.25
CA SER A 89 -29.63 -2.10 22.21
C SER A 89 -29.15 -3.41 21.56
N PRO A 90 -29.85 -4.54 21.74
CA PRO A 90 -29.50 -5.76 21.02
C PRO A 90 -29.45 -5.51 19.51
N ILE A 91 -28.44 -6.06 18.85
CA ILE A 91 -28.23 -5.90 17.41
C ILE A 91 -29.22 -6.79 16.67
N SER A 92 -30.02 -6.20 15.78
CA SER A 92 -30.96 -6.94 14.94
C SER A 92 -30.23 -7.72 13.84
N THR A 93 -30.87 -8.76 13.30
CA THR A 93 -30.33 -9.55 12.18
C THR A 93 -30.03 -8.70 10.95
N GLU A 94 -30.90 -7.74 10.63
CA GLU A 94 -30.71 -6.82 9.49
C GLU A 94 -29.44 -5.95 9.67
N VAL A 95 -29.21 -5.43 10.88
CA VAL A 95 -28.01 -4.66 11.19
C VAL A 95 -26.76 -5.55 11.15
N GLU A 96 -26.85 -6.78 11.66
CA GLU A 96 -25.76 -7.76 11.58
C GLU A 96 -25.37 -8.07 10.13
N GLU A 97 -26.35 -8.31 9.26
CA GLU A 97 -26.12 -8.55 7.83
C GLU A 97 -25.50 -7.35 7.12
N ALA A 98 -25.94 -6.13 7.45
CA ALA A 98 -25.37 -4.92 6.90
C ALA A 98 -23.89 -4.75 7.30
N VAL A 99 -23.55 -4.95 8.58
CA VAL A 99 -22.16 -4.92 9.07
C VAL A 99 -21.33 -6.02 8.39
N ARG A 100 -21.85 -7.25 8.31
CA ARG A 100 -21.19 -8.38 7.65
C ARG A 100 -20.91 -8.10 6.18
N SER A 101 -21.84 -7.46 5.46
CA SER A 101 -21.65 -7.12 4.04
C SER A 101 -20.47 -6.15 3.80
N VAL A 102 -20.27 -5.19 4.72
CA VAL A 102 -19.12 -4.28 4.66
C VAL A 102 -17.82 -5.04 4.89
N ILE A 103 -17.80 -5.93 5.87
CA ILE A 103 -16.59 -6.68 6.23
C ILE A 103 -16.23 -7.68 5.13
N LEU A 104 -17.20 -8.43 4.58
CA LEU A 104 -16.95 -9.38 3.50
C LEU A 104 -16.49 -8.74 2.19
N SER A 105 -16.72 -7.44 2.01
CA SER A 105 -16.15 -6.69 0.87
C SER A 105 -14.62 -6.52 0.97
N ASP A 106 -14.05 -6.76 2.15
CA ASP A 106 -12.63 -6.68 2.43
C ASP A 106 -12.13 -7.99 3.07
N ARG A 107 -11.46 -8.81 2.25
CA ARG A 107 -11.03 -10.17 2.63
C ARG A 107 -9.96 -10.22 3.72
N ASP A 108 -9.39 -9.08 4.09
CA ASP A 108 -8.36 -9.05 5.12
C ASP A 108 -8.94 -9.00 6.54
N PHE A 109 -10.25 -8.77 6.69
CA PHE A 109 -10.92 -8.67 7.99
C PHE A 109 -11.87 -9.83 8.27
N GLU A 110 -11.95 -10.23 9.54
CA GLU A 110 -12.92 -11.18 10.06
C GLU A 110 -13.87 -10.52 11.05
N LEU A 111 -15.12 -10.98 11.03
CA LEU A 111 -16.17 -10.54 11.95
C LEU A 111 -16.39 -11.61 13.04
N ASN A 112 -16.22 -11.21 14.29
CA ASN A 112 -16.45 -12.02 15.47
C ASN A 112 -17.63 -11.45 16.28
N LYS A 113 -18.65 -12.26 16.53
CA LYS A 113 -19.75 -11.88 17.43
C LYS A 113 -19.38 -12.22 18.86
N VAL A 114 -19.25 -11.19 19.70
CA VAL A 114 -18.86 -11.35 21.10
C VAL A 114 -20.09 -11.64 21.95
N ASP A 115 -21.13 -10.82 21.78
CA ASP A 115 -22.38 -10.91 22.52
C ASP A 115 -23.51 -10.23 21.70
N PRO A 116 -24.78 -10.21 22.17
CA PRO A 116 -25.89 -9.60 21.43
C PRO A 116 -25.76 -8.09 21.15
N PHE A 117 -24.81 -7.39 21.77
CA PHE A 117 -24.60 -5.95 21.67
C PHE A 117 -23.26 -5.57 21.02
N THR A 118 -22.38 -6.55 20.79
CA THR A 118 -20.98 -6.30 20.44
C THR A 118 -20.48 -7.21 19.31
N PHE A 119 -19.82 -6.59 18.33
CA PHE A 119 -18.97 -7.25 17.36
C PHE A 119 -17.53 -6.81 17.51
N ASP A 120 -16.60 -7.73 17.26
CA ASP A 120 -15.19 -7.43 17.02
C ASP A 120 -14.86 -7.70 15.56
N VAL A 121 -14.20 -6.74 14.92
CA VAL A 121 -13.70 -6.83 13.54
C VAL A 121 -12.18 -6.83 13.62
N VAL A 122 -11.57 -7.91 13.15
CA VAL A 122 -10.14 -8.18 13.32
C VAL A 122 -9.47 -8.28 11.96
N LEU A 123 -8.42 -7.51 11.73
CA LEU A 123 -7.60 -7.63 10.52
C LEU A 123 -6.70 -8.87 10.66
N VAL A 124 -7.01 -9.93 9.90
CA VAL A 124 -6.34 -11.22 9.98
C VAL A 124 -5.17 -11.34 9.01
N ASN A 125 -5.22 -10.65 7.87
CA ASN A 125 -4.07 -10.59 6.97
C ASN A 125 -3.01 -9.65 7.56
N LYS A 126 -1.91 -10.26 8.04
CA LYS A 126 -0.79 -9.56 8.68
C LYS A 126 0.40 -9.54 7.74
N LEU A 127 0.29 -8.76 6.66
CA LEU A 127 1.43 -8.45 5.80
C LEU A 127 2.54 -7.79 6.61
N SER A 128 3.76 -8.29 6.45
CA SER A 128 4.96 -7.76 7.10
C SER A 128 5.77 -6.87 6.16
N TYR A 129 6.82 -6.24 6.70
CA TYR A 129 7.76 -5.43 5.93
C TYR A 129 8.43 -6.26 4.82
N GLU A 130 8.74 -7.53 5.11
CA GLU A 130 9.42 -8.45 4.20
C GLU A 130 8.56 -8.84 2.99
N ASP A 131 7.23 -8.86 3.15
CA ASP A 131 6.30 -9.22 2.09
C ASP A 131 6.19 -8.15 1.00
N VAL A 132 6.43 -6.87 1.35
CA VAL A 132 6.25 -5.71 0.45
C VAL A 132 7.07 -5.88 -0.84
N GLY A 133 8.31 -6.34 -0.72
CA GLY A 133 9.18 -6.56 -1.87
C GLY A 133 8.67 -7.65 -2.83
N ALA A 134 8.02 -8.69 -2.31
CA ALA A 134 7.40 -9.73 -3.12
C ALA A 134 6.14 -9.19 -3.83
N MET A 135 5.31 -8.42 -3.11
CA MET A 135 4.10 -7.82 -3.67
C MET A 135 4.38 -6.90 -4.86
N ILE A 136 5.40 -6.04 -4.75
CA ILE A 136 5.72 -5.11 -5.85
C ILE A 136 6.31 -5.84 -7.06
N ARG A 137 7.10 -6.90 -6.86
CA ARG A 137 7.57 -7.79 -7.94
C ARG A 137 6.41 -8.49 -8.63
N GLU A 138 5.41 -8.88 -7.88
CA GLU A 138 4.23 -9.51 -8.45
C GLU A 138 3.40 -8.55 -9.30
N ALA A 139 3.25 -7.30 -8.85
CA ALA A 139 2.54 -6.25 -9.59
C ALA A 139 3.15 -6.00 -10.97
N ILE A 140 4.49 -5.97 -11.09
CA ILE A 140 5.13 -5.85 -12.41
C ILE A 140 4.95 -7.10 -13.27
N SER A 141 4.98 -8.31 -12.69
CA SER A 141 4.69 -9.54 -13.45
C SER A 141 3.26 -9.56 -14.01
N LEU A 142 2.27 -9.01 -13.29
CA LEU A 142 0.91 -8.83 -13.79
C LEU A 142 0.85 -7.82 -14.94
N LEU A 143 1.60 -6.72 -14.85
CA LEU A 143 1.68 -5.73 -15.93
C LEU A 143 2.35 -6.32 -17.18
N GLU A 144 3.45 -7.06 -17.01
CA GLU A 144 4.16 -7.77 -18.07
C GLU A 144 3.24 -8.74 -18.81
N LYS A 145 2.44 -9.53 -18.07
CA LYS A 145 1.42 -10.40 -18.65
C LYS A 145 0.39 -9.63 -19.48
N SER A 146 -0.03 -8.47 -19.01
CA SER A 146 -0.99 -7.60 -19.72
C SER A 146 -0.39 -7.04 -21.01
N PHE A 147 0.87 -6.60 -20.96
CA PHE A 147 1.59 -6.13 -22.13
C PHE A 147 1.79 -7.24 -23.15
N SER A 148 2.11 -8.46 -22.72
CA SER A 148 2.24 -9.61 -23.62
C SER A 148 0.94 -9.89 -24.38
N ILE A 149 -0.21 -9.84 -23.71
CA ILE A 149 -1.52 -10.03 -24.34
C ILE A 149 -1.84 -8.91 -25.33
N ILE A 150 -1.52 -7.65 -24.97
CA ILE A 150 -1.73 -6.51 -25.87
C ILE A 150 -0.83 -6.63 -27.09
N LEU A 151 0.43 -7.01 -26.93
CA LEU A 151 1.37 -7.18 -28.05
C LEU A 151 0.91 -8.26 -29.03
N GLU A 152 0.39 -9.39 -28.52
CA GLU A 152 -0.25 -10.42 -29.36
C GLU A 152 -1.43 -9.84 -30.15
N ALA A 153 -2.26 -9.01 -29.50
CA ALA A 153 -3.43 -8.37 -30.09
C ALA A 153 -3.11 -7.32 -31.17
N VAL A 154 -1.92 -6.70 -31.13
CA VAL A 154 -1.50 -5.75 -32.17
C VAL A 154 -1.05 -6.47 -33.45
N GLU A 155 -0.61 -7.72 -33.34
CA GLU A 155 -0.20 -8.52 -34.50
C GLU A 155 -1.32 -9.36 -35.08
N SER A 156 -2.22 -9.86 -34.23
CA SER A 156 -3.28 -10.77 -34.63
C SER A 156 -4.49 -10.68 -33.69
N PRO A 157 -5.71 -10.98 -34.16
CA PRO A 157 -6.88 -10.95 -33.30
C PRO A 157 -6.77 -11.93 -32.12
N VAL A 158 -6.95 -11.44 -30.90
CA VAL A 158 -6.97 -12.26 -29.67
C VAL A 158 -8.41 -12.45 -29.20
N PRO A 159 -8.91 -13.70 -29.10
CA PRO A 159 -10.22 -13.98 -28.53
C PRO A 159 -10.30 -13.54 -27.06
N ASP A 160 -11.46 -13.01 -26.67
CA ASP A 160 -11.80 -12.57 -25.31
C ASP A 160 -10.74 -11.63 -24.70
N LEU A 161 -10.16 -10.75 -25.53
CA LEU A 161 -9.07 -9.84 -25.14
C LEU A 161 -9.43 -9.02 -23.89
N VAL A 162 -10.61 -8.42 -23.87
CA VAL A 162 -11.07 -7.59 -22.74
C VAL A 162 -11.18 -8.45 -21.47
N ASP A 163 -11.86 -9.59 -21.53
CA ASP A 163 -12.04 -10.49 -20.39
C ASP A 163 -10.71 -10.98 -19.81
N LYS A 164 -9.72 -11.25 -20.67
CA LYS A 164 -8.37 -11.63 -20.23
C LYS A 164 -7.69 -10.51 -19.46
N LEU A 165 -7.79 -9.27 -19.92
CA LEU A 165 -7.21 -8.10 -19.25
C LEU A 165 -7.96 -7.73 -17.95
N GLU A 166 -9.29 -7.89 -17.93
CA GLU A 166 -10.10 -7.68 -16.73
C GLU A 166 -9.78 -8.70 -15.64
N LYS A 167 -9.55 -9.97 -15.99
CA LYS A 167 -9.06 -10.98 -15.02
C LYS A 167 -7.73 -10.58 -14.40
N ILE A 168 -6.83 -9.93 -15.15
CA ILE A 168 -5.58 -9.40 -14.58
C ILE A 168 -5.86 -8.20 -13.68
N GLN A 169 -6.83 -7.34 -14.03
CA GLN A 169 -7.25 -6.23 -13.18
C GLN A 169 -7.79 -6.71 -11.83
N GLU A 170 -8.56 -7.80 -11.81
CA GLU A 170 -9.03 -8.43 -10.58
C GLU A 170 -7.85 -8.89 -9.69
N LEU A 171 -6.81 -9.47 -10.29
CA LEU A 171 -5.59 -9.87 -9.56
C LEU A 171 -4.86 -8.67 -8.97
N PHE A 172 -4.74 -7.55 -9.71
CA PHE A 172 -4.20 -6.30 -9.17
C PHE A 172 -4.98 -5.82 -7.96
N GLU A 173 -6.32 -5.83 -8.00
CA GLU A 173 -7.14 -5.38 -6.89
C GLU A 173 -7.08 -6.32 -5.67
N GLN A 174 -6.93 -7.63 -5.90
CA GLN A 174 -6.77 -8.62 -4.83
C GLN A 174 -5.42 -8.53 -4.13
N ARG A 175 -4.37 -8.11 -4.85
CA ARG A 175 -2.98 -8.14 -4.36
C ARG A 175 -2.36 -6.77 -4.15
N ARG A 176 -3.16 -5.70 -4.21
CA ARG A 176 -2.68 -4.34 -4.00
C ARG A 176 -2.22 -4.12 -2.56
N LEU A 177 -1.10 -3.42 -2.41
CA LEU A 177 -0.78 -2.74 -1.16
C LEU A 177 -1.87 -1.71 -0.91
N THR A 178 -2.48 -1.76 0.28
CA THR A 178 -3.50 -0.80 0.70
C THR A 178 -2.97 0.01 1.86
N ARG A 179 -3.56 1.20 2.10
CA ARG A 179 -3.17 2.09 3.19
C ARG A 179 -3.16 1.40 4.56
N LYS A 180 -4.05 0.43 4.78
CA LYS A 180 -4.09 -0.37 6.01
C LYS A 180 -2.85 -1.23 6.22
N HIS A 181 -2.32 -1.85 5.16
CA HIS A 181 -1.08 -2.63 5.24
C HIS A 181 0.09 -1.71 5.61
N ILE A 182 0.14 -0.51 5.01
CA ILE A 182 1.14 0.50 5.33
C ILE A 182 1.09 0.89 6.81
N SER A 183 -0.10 1.24 7.33
CA SER A 183 -0.26 1.65 8.74
C SER A 183 0.24 0.57 9.69
N ARG A 184 -0.12 -0.69 9.45
CA ARG A 184 0.31 -1.81 10.30
C ARG A 184 1.81 -2.05 10.27
N ILE A 185 2.43 -2.06 9.08
CA ILE A 185 3.87 -2.29 8.97
C ILE A 185 4.62 -1.14 9.68
N ILE A 186 4.14 0.10 9.56
CA ILE A 186 4.69 1.27 10.27
C ILE A 186 4.52 1.12 11.80
N GLU A 187 3.35 0.69 12.28
CA GLU A 187 3.12 0.46 13.72
C GLU A 187 4.02 -0.64 14.31
N GLY A 188 4.32 -1.67 13.51
CA GLY A 188 5.22 -2.77 13.89
C GLY A 188 6.71 -2.43 13.84
N SER A 189 7.09 -1.41 13.05
CA SER A 189 8.50 -0.99 12.93
C SER A 189 8.88 -0.10 14.11
N ARG A 190 9.34 -0.75 15.18
CA ARG A 190 9.97 -0.08 16.33
C ARG A 190 11.48 -0.02 16.09
N GLY A 191 12.01 1.17 15.88
CA GLY A 191 13.44 1.43 15.67
C GLY A 191 13.84 2.83 16.13
N ASP A 192 15.08 3.23 15.83
CA ASP A 192 15.46 4.63 15.93
C ASP A 192 14.73 5.48 14.87
N LEU A 193 14.82 6.82 14.97
CA LEU A 193 14.14 7.75 14.06
C LEU A 193 14.46 7.49 12.59
N ILE A 194 15.72 7.16 12.32
CA ILE A 194 16.21 7.00 10.97
C ILE A 194 15.59 5.72 10.41
N GLU A 195 15.70 4.59 11.11
CA GLU A 195 15.09 3.33 10.67
C GLU A 195 13.57 3.44 10.48
N GLU A 196 12.85 4.09 11.40
CA GLU A 196 11.41 4.32 11.23
C GLU A 196 11.09 5.14 9.97
N ARG A 197 11.84 6.21 9.71
CA ARG A 197 11.68 7.02 8.48
C ARG A 197 12.03 6.22 7.23
N ARG A 198 13.07 5.39 7.29
CA ARG A 198 13.51 4.53 6.19
C ARG A 198 12.43 3.52 5.81
N VAL A 199 11.85 2.86 6.81
CA VAL A 199 10.73 1.92 6.61
C VAL A 199 9.52 2.65 6.02
N CYS A 200 9.17 3.84 6.53
CA CYS A 200 8.08 4.65 5.98
C CYS A 200 8.31 5.01 4.50
N THR A 201 9.52 5.46 4.13
CA THR A 201 9.86 5.79 2.75
C THR A 201 9.79 4.56 1.85
N PHE A 202 10.36 3.42 2.26
CA PHE A 202 10.29 2.19 1.47
C PHE A 202 8.85 1.76 1.17
N ILE A 203 7.99 1.74 2.20
CA ILE A 203 6.61 1.28 2.06
C ILE A 203 5.78 2.26 1.22
N SER A 204 5.90 3.56 1.48
CA SER A 204 5.15 4.57 0.72
C SER A 204 5.56 4.61 -0.75
N THR A 205 6.87 4.50 -1.05
CA THR A 205 7.37 4.40 -2.42
C THR A 205 6.91 3.11 -3.09
N SER A 206 6.94 1.98 -2.38
CA SER A 206 6.42 0.69 -2.89
C SER A 206 4.92 0.75 -3.22
N TYR A 207 4.13 1.37 -2.35
CA TYR A 207 2.70 1.62 -2.58
C TYR A 207 2.48 2.48 -3.82
N ASN A 208 3.23 3.56 -3.97
CA ASN A 208 3.16 4.46 -5.12
C ASN A 208 3.52 3.76 -6.44
N VAL A 209 4.55 2.90 -6.44
CA VAL A 209 4.89 2.05 -7.59
C VAL A 209 3.72 1.14 -7.94
N CYS A 210 3.19 0.37 -6.99
CA CYS A 210 2.03 -0.50 -7.22
C CYS A 210 0.80 0.25 -7.76
N LEU A 211 0.51 1.42 -7.20
CA LEU A 211 -0.60 2.27 -7.63
C LEU A 211 -0.40 2.73 -9.07
N GLY A 212 0.82 3.15 -9.43
CA GLY A 212 1.18 3.52 -10.80
C GLY A 212 0.97 2.36 -11.78
N LEU A 213 1.47 1.17 -11.46
CA LEU A 213 1.31 -0.03 -12.30
C LEU A 213 -0.15 -0.41 -12.51
N ASN A 214 -0.95 -0.42 -11.44
CA ASN A 214 -2.38 -0.69 -11.53
C ASN A 214 -3.11 0.37 -12.36
N SER A 215 -2.73 1.65 -12.22
CA SER A 215 -3.33 2.74 -12.98
C SER A 215 -3.04 2.63 -14.47
N ILE A 216 -1.83 2.23 -14.85
CA ILE A 216 -1.45 1.97 -16.24
C ILE A 216 -2.26 0.81 -16.80
N HIS A 217 -2.30 -0.33 -16.08
CA HIS A 217 -3.07 -1.49 -16.51
C HIS A 217 -4.53 -1.14 -16.75
N ARG A 218 -5.18 -0.48 -15.78
CA ARG A 218 -6.57 -0.04 -15.88
C ARG A 218 -6.80 0.88 -17.08
N ALA A 219 -5.91 1.84 -17.30
CA ALA A 219 -6.02 2.76 -18.42
C ALA A 219 -5.87 2.04 -19.77
N LEU A 220 -4.99 1.04 -19.88
CA LEU A 220 -4.87 0.19 -21.05
C LEU A 220 -6.13 -0.64 -21.30
N VAL A 221 -6.73 -1.22 -20.25
CA VAL A 221 -8.01 -1.94 -20.38
C VAL A 221 -9.10 -1.01 -20.93
N GLU A 222 -9.18 0.22 -20.44
CA GLU A 222 -10.15 1.21 -20.93
C GLU A 222 -9.91 1.62 -22.39
N VAL A 223 -8.65 1.76 -22.81
CA VAL A 223 -8.30 2.00 -24.22
C VAL A 223 -8.76 0.83 -25.08
N VAL A 224 -8.48 -0.41 -24.66
CA VAL A 224 -8.87 -1.62 -25.39
C VAL A 224 -10.40 -1.75 -25.47
N LYS A 225 -11.13 -1.51 -24.38
CA LYS A 225 -12.61 -1.56 -24.38
C LYS A 225 -13.28 -0.61 -25.36
N ARG A 226 -12.67 0.56 -25.58
CA ARG A 226 -13.19 1.58 -26.51
C ARG A 226 -12.83 1.28 -27.97
N THR A 227 -12.04 0.25 -28.19
CA THR A 227 -11.47 -0.10 -29.50
C THR A 227 -12.01 -1.46 -29.94
N ASP A 228 -12.43 -1.56 -31.19
CA ASP A 228 -12.68 -2.87 -31.77
C ASP A 228 -11.38 -3.70 -31.76
N PRO A 229 -11.35 -4.93 -31.22
CA PRO A 229 -10.17 -5.78 -31.26
C PRO A 229 -9.58 -5.99 -32.67
N LEU A 230 -10.40 -5.94 -33.73
CA LEU A 230 -9.91 -5.98 -35.11
C LEU A 230 -9.18 -4.70 -35.51
N ASN A 231 -9.57 -3.55 -34.94
CA ASN A 231 -8.91 -2.27 -35.18
C ASN A 231 -7.61 -2.13 -34.39
N LEU A 232 -7.36 -2.96 -33.35
CA LEU A 232 -6.08 -3.02 -32.65
C LEU A 232 -4.94 -3.58 -33.51
N VAL A 233 -5.26 -4.44 -34.49
CA VAL A 233 -4.29 -5.05 -35.38
C VAL A 233 -3.68 -3.99 -36.30
N SER A 234 -2.38 -3.75 -36.15
CA SER A 234 -1.61 -2.81 -37.00
C SER A 234 -0.18 -3.31 -37.13
N THR A 235 0.12 -4.04 -38.22
CA THR A 235 1.47 -4.58 -38.46
C THR A 235 2.53 -3.49 -38.63
N GLU A 236 2.13 -2.30 -39.08
CA GLU A 236 3.01 -1.13 -39.22
C GLU A 236 3.35 -0.48 -37.87
N ASP A 237 2.39 -0.38 -36.95
CA ASP A 237 2.60 0.21 -35.63
C ASP A 237 3.18 -0.81 -34.61
N ALA A 238 3.04 -2.12 -34.87
CA ALA A 238 3.37 -3.21 -33.95
C ALA A 238 4.79 -3.14 -33.40
N GLU A 239 5.79 -2.90 -34.25
CA GLU A 239 7.19 -2.83 -33.84
C GLU A 239 7.46 -1.64 -32.92
N SER A 240 6.89 -0.47 -33.24
CA SER A 240 7.04 0.74 -32.42
C SER A 240 6.42 0.55 -31.04
N VAL A 241 5.20 -0.02 -30.99
CA VAL A 241 4.51 -0.33 -29.73
C VAL A 241 5.28 -1.36 -28.92
N ARG A 242 5.78 -2.43 -29.55
CA ARG A 242 6.62 -3.45 -28.90
C ARG A 242 7.85 -2.84 -28.25
N ASN A 243 8.56 -1.99 -28.97
CA ASN A 243 9.79 -1.38 -28.49
C ASN A 243 9.50 -0.50 -27.26
N VAL A 244 8.46 0.33 -27.32
CA VAL A 244 8.06 1.18 -26.19
C VAL A 244 7.64 0.36 -24.98
N LEU A 245 6.72 -0.60 -25.14
CA LEU A 245 6.22 -1.41 -24.02
C LEU A 245 7.34 -2.25 -23.37
N SER A 246 8.24 -2.81 -24.18
CA SER A 246 9.41 -3.55 -23.70
C SER A 246 10.36 -2.67 -22.89
N MET A 247 10.69 -1.47 -23.41
CA MET A 247 11.56 -0.54 -22.69
C MET A 247 10.91 -0.04 -21.40
N PHE A 248 9.60 0.20 -21.41
CA PHE A 248 8.86 0.58 -20.21
C PHE A 248 8.91 -0.51 -19.13
N LEU A 249 8.73 -1.78 -19.51
CA LEU A 249 8.88 -2.91 -18.57
C LEU A 249 10.29 -2.99 -18.01
N ASN A 250 11.32 -2.83 -18.84
CA ASN A 250 12.71 -2.84 -18.39
C ASN A 250 13.00 -1.72 -17.39
N ILE A 251 12.51 -0.50 -17.65
CA ILE A 251 12.60 0.63 -16.71
C ILE A 251 11.94 0.25 -15.38
N THR A 252 10.72 -0.28 -15.44
CA THR A 252 9.96 -0.63 -14.23
C THR A 252 10.66 -1.75 -13.44
N TRP A 253 11.26 -2.73 -14.12
CA TRP A 253 12.06 -3.79 -13.50
C TRP A 253 13.31 -3.24 -12.81
N GLU A 254 14.00 -2.26 -13.41
CA GLU A 254 15.13 -1.58 -12.78
C GLU A 254 14.71 -0.73 -11.57
N ILE A 255 13.55 -0.05 -11.63
CA ILE A 255 12.99 0.71 -10.51
C ILE A 255 12.70 -0.22 -9.32
N ILE A 256 11.90 -1.27 -9.55
CA ILE A 256 11.52 -2.24 -8.52
C ILE A 256 12.76 -2.93 -7.98
N GLY A 257 13.64 -3.35 -8.87
CA GLY A 257 14.88 -4.00 -8.51
C GLY A 257 15.84 -3.12 -7.71
N GLY A 258 15.92 -1.83 -8.04
CA GLY A 258 16.68 -0.83 -7.30
C GLY A 258 16.08 -0.59 -5.92
N LEU A 259 14.75 -0.54 -5.80
CA LEU A 259 14.04 -0.39 -4.54
C LEU A 259 14.20 -1.62 -3.63
N THR A 260 13.90 -2.83 -4.13
CA THR A 260 13.92 -4.06 -3.31
C THR A 260 15.31 -4.54 -2.94
N ASN A 261 16.30 -4.27 -3.80
CA ASN A 261 17.67 -4.72 -3.59
C ASN A 261 18.58 -3.56 -3.18
N GLU A 262 18.01 -2.39 -2.89
CA GLU A 262 18.70 -1.16 -2.49
C GLU A 262 19.87 -0.79 -3.42
N SER A 263 19.67 -0.87 -4.73
CA SER A 263 20.74 -0.72 -5.72
C SER A 263 20.69 0.63 -6.45
N ILE A 264 21.59 1.55 -6.05
CA ILE A 264 21.73 2.87 -6.67
C ILE A 264 22.05 2.76 -8.17
N LYS A 265 22.92 1.81 -8.55
CA LYS A 265 23.28 1.57 -9.95
C LYS A 265 22.04 1.28 -10.82
N ARG A 266 21.07 0.53 -10.29
CA ARG A 266 19.81 0.23 -10.98
C ARG A 266 18.94 1.48 -11.11
N ILE A 267 18.91 2.33 -10.08
CA ILE A 267 18.20 3.62 -10.10
C ILE A 267 18.81 4.60 -11.12
N GLU A 268 20.13 4.68 -11.20
CA GLU A 268 20.83 5.48 -12.22
C GLU A 268 20.58 4.93 -13.63
N SER A 269 20.58 3.60 -13.79
CA SER A 269 20.25 2.94 -15.05
C SER A 269 18.80 3.22 -15.48
N ALA A 270 17.84 3.11 -14.55
CA ALA A 270 16.44 3.46 -14.76
C ALA A 270 16.30 4.90 -15.26
N ARG A 271 16.96 5.86 -14.62
CA ARG A 271 16.94 7.27 -15.04
C ARG A 271 17.44 7.48 -16.47
N GLY A 272 18.55 6.82 -16.83
CA GLY A 272 19.08 6.86 -18.20
C GLY A 272 18.11 6.28 -19.23
N MET A 273 17.47 5.17 -18.90
CA MET A 273 16.48 4.53 -19.77
C MET A 273 15.20 5.36 -19.91
N ILE A 274 14.71 6.01 -18.84
CA ILE A 274 13.57 6.94 -18.89
C ILE A 274 13.85 8.05 -19.91
N ASN A 275 15.00 8.72 -19.80
CA ASN A 275 15.38 9.78 -20.73
C ASN A 275 15.45 9.31 -22.18
N THR A 276 15.90 8.07 -22.40
CA THR A 276 15.98 7.45 -23.73
C THR A 276 14.58 7.17 -24.28
N LEU A 277 13.71 6.56 -23.45
CA LEU A 277 12.35 6.21 -23.86
C LEU A 277 11.47 7.45 -24.08
N MET A 278 11.64 8.50 -23.29
CA MET A 278 10.91 9.77 -23.50
C MET A 278 11.21 10.36 -24.88
N LYS A 279 12.48 10.40 -25.32
CA LYS A 279 12.85 10.87 -26.66
C LYS A 279 12.24 10.00 -27.77
N GLN A 280 12.29 8.68 -27.61
CA GLN A 280 11.68 7.76 -28.57
C GLN A 280 10.16 7.93 -28.65
N LEU A 281 9.49 8.14 -27.50
CA LEU A 281 8.07 8.42 -27.45
C LEU A 281 7.72 9.72 -28.17
N GLU A 282 8.51 10.78 -27.99
CA GLU A 282 8.34 12.04 -28.74
C GLU A 282 8.42 11.80 -30.25
N GLU A 283 9.42 11.04 -30.71
CA GLU A 283 9.57 10.69 -32.12
C GLU A 283 8.40 9.85 -32.65
N VAL A 284 7.98 8.82 -31.92
CA VAL A 284 6.86 7.94 -32.32
C VAL A 284 5.54 8.70 -32.34
N LEU A 285 5.27 9.51 -31.31
CA LEU A 285 4.02 10.28 -31.19
C LEU A 285 3.97 11.48 -32.16
N SER A 286 5.11 11.96 -32.64
CA SER A 286 5.17 13.01 -33.68
C SER A 286 4.71 12.51 -35.05
N LYS A 287 4.79 11.21 -35.29
CA LYS A 287 4.31 10.57 -36.52
C LYS A 287 2.81 10.31 -36.44
N GLU A 288 2.16 10.23 -37.60
CA GLU A 288 0.76 9.80 -37.68
C GLU A 288 0.69 8.30 -37.46
N MET A 289 0.06 7.87 -36.37
CA MET A 289 -0.23 6.46 -36.11
C MET A 289 -1.58 6.12 -36.72
N LYS A 290 -1.65 5.01 -37.47
CA LYS A 290 -2.91 4.56 -38.07
C LYS A 290 -3.94 4.21 -37.00
N ASN A 291 -3.47 3.65 -35.88
CA ASN A 291 -4.33 3.29 -34.76
C ASN A 291 -4.30 4.33 -33.65
N ARG A 292 -5.40 5.07 -33.50
CA ARG A 292 -5.58 6.08 -32.46
C ARG A 292 -5.51 5.50 -31.04
N SER A 293 -5.99 4.29 -30.83
CA SER A 293 -6.00 3.64 -29.51
C SER A 293 -4.59 3.24 -29.08
N LEU A 294 -3.75 2.79 -30.01
CA LEU A 294 -2.33 2.57 -29.74
C LEU A 294 -1.63 3.89 -29.39
N ARG A 295 -1.95 4.97 -30.10
CA ARG A 295 -1.45 6.32 -29.75
C ARG A 295 -1.85 6.74 -28.33
N ASP A 296 -3.10 6.52 -27.94
CA ASP A 296 -3.59 6.83 -26.59
C ASP A 296 -2.87 5.98 -25.52
N ALA A 297 -2.62 4.70 -25.79
CA ALA A 297 -1.82 3.84 -24.92
C ALA A 297 -0.39 4.35 -24.75
N LEU A 298 0.28 4.79 -25.83
CA LEU A 298 1.64 5.35 -25.76
C LEU A 298 1.69 6.69 -25.00
N LEU A 299 0.66 7.53 -25.11
CA LEU A 299 0.53 8.75 -24.31
C LEU A 299 0.40 8.45 -22.81
N LEU A 300 -0.35 7.40 -22.44
CA LEU A 300 -0.44 6.95 -21.05
C LEU A 300 0.93 6.50 -20.51
N ILE A 301 1.70 5.77 -21.31
CA ILE A 301 3.08 5.37 -20.96
C ILE A 301 3.97 6.61 -20.77
N SER A 302 3.89 7.59 -21.67
CA SER A 302 4.64 8.86 -21.55
C SER A 302 4.35 9.59 -20.24
N ASN A 303 3.09 9.74 -19.87
CA ASN A 303 2.69 10.38 -18.61
C ASN A 303 3.19 9.59 -17.39
N SER A 304 3.20 8.26 -17.48
CA SER A 304 3.63 7.38 -16.39
C SER A 304 5.15 7.46 -16.15
N LEU A 305 5.95 7.70 -17.19
CA LEU A 305 7.40 7.87 -17.05
C LEU A 305 7.76 9.11 -16.22
N HIS A 306 7.01 10.19 -16.35
CA HIS A 306 7.22 11.41 -15.55
C HIS A 306 6.96 11.11 -14.06
N TYR A 307 5.92 10.33 -13.76
CA TYR A 307 5.63 9.89 -12.41
C TYR A 307 6.75 9.00 -11.85
N PHE A 308 7.25 8.05 -12.63
CA PHE A 308 8.34 7.17 -12.22
C PHE A 308 9.67 7.88 -12.04
N ASP A 309 10.01 8.89 -12.84
CA ASP A 309 11.22 9.69 -12.63
C ASP A 309 11.20 10.43 -11.28
N MET A 310 10.03 10.93 -10.86
CA MET A 310 9.88 11.52 -9.53
C MET A 310 10.15 10.51 -8.42
N LEU A 311 9.64 9.28 -8.55
CA LEU A 311 9.85 8.21 -7.56
C LEU A 311 11.31 7.79 -7.42
N LEU A 312 12.15 7.94 -8.46
CA LEU A 312 13.57 7.60 -8.38
C LEU A 312 14.29 8.37 -7.26
N ASN A 313 13.88 9.61 -6.99
CA ASN A 313 14.46 10.42 -5.91
C ASN A 313 14.10 9.84 -4.53
N ASP A 314 12.86 9.41 -4.35
CA ASP A 314 12.42 8.79 -3.08
C ASP A 314 13.18 7.48 -2.83
N ILE A 315 13.37 6.67 -3.89
CA ILE A 315 14.16 5.43 -3.80
C ILE A 315 15.63 5.75 -3.47
N TYR A 316 16.22 6.75 -4.13
CA TYR A 316 17.59 7.17 -3.85
C TYR A 316 17.75 7.60 -2.38
N CYS A 317 16.85 8.45 -1.86
CA CYS A 317 16.85 8.88 -0.46
C CYS A 317 16.68 7.69 0.50
N TYR A 318 15.79 6.75 0.19
CA TYR A 318 15.63 5.52 0.97
C TYR A 318 16.94 4.72 1.06
N ILE A 319 17.66 4.55 -0.04
CA ILE A 319 18.91 3.78 -0.05
C ILE A 319 20.03 4.53 0.71
N GLU A 320 20.23 5.81 0.39
CA GLU A 320 21.31 6.63 0.93
C GLU A 320 21.15 6.97 2.42
N SER A 321 19.92 7.02 2.91
CA SER A 321 19.63 7.28 4.33
C SER A 321 20.29 6.29 5.31
N LYS A 322 20.76 5.12 4.85
CA LYS A 322 21.61 4.20 5.64
C LYS A 322 22.91 4.83 6.14
N LYS A 323 23.39 5.87 5.46
CA LYS A 323 24.63 6.57 5.79
C LYS A 323 24.42 7.70 6.78
N LEU A 324 23.17 7.99 7.16
CA LEU A 324 22.86 9.03 8.13
C LEU A 324 23.08 8.50 9.55
N GLU A 325 23.65 9.34 10.41
CA GLU A 325 23.85 9.05 11.82
C GLU A 325 23.18 10.15 12.66
N LEU A 326 22.55 9.78 13.77
CA LEU A 326 22.03 10.74 14.73
C LEU A 326 23.18 11.28 15.57
N LEU A 327 23.35 12.61 15.60
CA LEU A 327 24.21 13.24 16.60
C LEU A 327 23.52 13.14 17.96
N VAL A 328 24.04 12.27 18.82
CA VAL A 328 23.55 12.03 20.18
C VAL A 328 23.85 13.23 21.07
#